data_AF-A0A258TP26-F1
#
_entry.id   AF-A0A258TP26-F1
#
_cell.length_a   1.000
_cell.length_b   1.000
_cell.length_c   1.000
_cell.angle_alpha   90.00
_cell.angle_beta   90.00
_cell.angle_gamma   90.00
#
_symmetry.space_group_name_H-M   'P 1'
#
loop_
_entity.id
_entity.type
_entity.pdbx_description
1 polymer ?
#
loop_
_entity_poly.entity_id
_entity_poly.type
_entity_poly.pdbx_seq_one_letter_code
_entity_poly.pdbx_strand_id
1 'polypeptide(L)'
;MKPTSTTSTPDTSDDAPPLTQADFDRARFRVGGQDASRVEWQSAVRAKVSKQRVNIMLDAPIVEHFKHLAGERGYQTLINDTLRRVIESEHLEADLRTVIREELAQRFG
;
A
#
# COMPACT_ATOMS: atom_id res chain seq x y z
N MET A 1 22.49 -24.23 22.06
CA MET A 1 23.14 -22.93 21.83
C MET A 1 22.84 -22.53 20.39
N LYS A 2 22.18 -21.39 20.14
CA LYS A 2 21.88 -20.93 18.77
C LYS A 2 23.00 -19.98 18.32
N PRO A 3 23.57 -20.14 17.11
CA PRO A 3 24.56 -19.21 16.59
C PRO A 3 23.87 -17.95 16.08
N THR A 4 24.36 -16.79 16.50
CA THR A 4 23.97 -15.47 15.99
C THR A 4 24.85 -15.13 14.79
N SER A 5 24.26 -15.09 13.59
CA SER A 5 24.94 -14.60 12.39
C SER A 5 25.27 -13.12 12.53
N THR A 6 26.54 -12.77 12.41
CA THR A 6 27.03 -11.38 12.33
C THR A 6 27.15 -11.01 10.85
N THR A 7 26.15 -10.30 10.32
CA THR A 7 26.28 -9.65 9.01
C THR A 7 26.88 -8.27 9.24
N SER A 8 28.14 -8.07 8.82
CA SER A 8 28.75 -6.74 8.78
C SER A 8 28.17 -5.97 7.59
N THR A 9 27.32 -4.98 7.87
CA THR A 9 26.88 -4.00 6.87
C THR A 9 27.97 -2.96 6.64
N PRO A 10 28.20 -2.53 5.38
CA PRO A 10 29.24 -1.57 5.06
C PRO A 10 28.91 -0.18 5.62
N ASP A 11 29.97 0.57 5.88
CA ASP A 11 30.06 1.89 6.47
C ASP A 11 29.28 2.94 5.65
N THR A 12 27.98 3.09 5.95
CA THR A 12 27.27 4.35 5.73
C THR A 12 27.54 5.19 6.95
N SER A 13 28.56 6.06 6.89
CA SER A 13 28.78 7.10 7.89
C SER A 13 27.57 8.05 7.86
N ASP A 14 26.54 7.67 8.63
CA ASP A 14 25.37 8.45 8.92
C ASP A 14 25.69 9.20 10.21
N ASP A 15 26.20 10.43 10.07
CA ASP A 15 26.46 11.35 11.17
C ASP A 15 25.13 11.88 11.79
N ALA A 16 24.01 11.26 11.43
CA ALA A 16 22.74 11.47 12.08
C ALA A 16 22.76 10.82 13.48
N PRO A 17 22.36 11.56 14.52
CA PRO A 17 22.22 10.99 15.84
C PRO A 17 21.25 9.80 15.81
N PRO A 18 21.53 8.71 16.54
CA PRO A 18 20.65 7.55 16.59
C PRO A 18 19.27 7.98 17.09
N LEU A 19 18.23 7.55 16.36
CA LEU A 19 16.84 7.86 16.72
C LEU A 19 16.53 7.37 18.15
N THR A 20 16.16 8.31 19.01
CA THR A 20 15.78 8.07 20.40
C THR A 20 14.27 8.07 20.57
N GLN A 21 13.77 7.51 21.67
CA GLN A 21 12.34 7.57 22.02
C GLN A 21 11.82 9.02 22.09
N ALA A 22 12.65 9.96 22.58
CA ALA A 22 12.31 11.38 22.65
C ALA A 22 12.11 12.01 21.26
N ASP A 23 12.70 11.43 20.21
CA ASP A 23 12.48 11.86 18.82
C ASP A 23 11.09 11.45 18.32
N PHE A 24 10.61 10.27 18.73
CA PHE A 24 9.24 9.83 18.45
C PHE A 24 8.20 10.56 19.30
N ASP A 25 8.54 10.90 20.55
CA ASP A 25 7.62 11.60 21.45
C ASP A 25 7.34 13.04 20.99
N ARG A 26 8.32 13.69 20.34
CA ARG A 26 8.15 15.02 19.71
C ARG A 26 7.62 14.97 18.27
N ALA A 27 7.25 13.78 17.76
CA ALA A 27 6.79 13.65 16.38
C ALA A 27 5.48 14.41 16.15
N ARG A 28 5.42 15.16 15.05
CA ARG A 28 4.19 15.83 14.58
C ARG A 28 3.46 14.89 13.62
N PHE A 29 2.32 14.37 14.05
CA PHE A 29 1.50 13.51 13.19
C PHE A 29 0.76 14.36 12.17
N ARG A 30 0.74 13.91 10.91
CA ARG A 30 0.04 14.59 9.82
C ARG A 30 -0.77 13.62 8.97
N VAL A 31 -1.95 14.03 8.54
CA VAL A 31 -2.84 13.30 7.61
C VAL A 31 -3.20 14.25 6.48
N GLY A 32 -2.94 13.88 5.23
CA GLY A 32 -3.22 14.75 4.07
C GLY A 32 -2.48 16.11 4.10
N GLY A 33 -1.31 16.18 4.75
CA GLY A 33 -0.54 17.43 4.91
C GLY A 33 -0.99 18.34 6.05
N GLN A 34 -2.10 18.03 6.72
CA GLN A 34 -2.60 18.73 7.89
C GLN A 34 -2.13 18.06 9.18
N ASP A 35 -1.95 18.84 10.25
CA ASP A 35 -1.61 18.28 11.55
C ASP A 35 -2.79 17.50 12.11
N ALA A 36 -2.48 16.36 12.71
CA ALA A 36 -3.46 15.46 13.28
C ALA A 36 -3.02 15.06 14.69
N SER A 37 -3.99 14.76 15.55
CA SER A 37 -3.71 14.05 16.79
C SER A 37 -3.19 12.64 16.50
N ARG A 38 -2.52 12.04 17.49
CA ARG A 38 -2.06 10.65 17.40
C ARG A 38 -3.20 9.68 17.08
N VAL A 39 -4.39 9.92 17.64
CA VAL A 39 -5.58 9.07 17.45
C VAL A 39 -6.13 9.18 16.02
N GLU A 40 -6.20 10.40 15.47
CA GLU A 40 -6.64 10.63 14.10
C GLU A 40 -5.65 10.03 13.10
N TRP A 41 -4.35 10.22 13.33
CA TRP A 41 -3.32 9.60 12.50
C TRP A 41 -3.39 8.07 12.55
N GLN A 42 -3.52 7.48 13.74
CA GLN A 42 -3.68 6.03 13.88
C GLN A 42 -4.95 5.52 13.19
N SER A 43 -6.06 6.25 13.28
CA SER A 43 -7.31 5.91 12.61
C SER A 43 -7.18 5.98 11.09
N ALA A 44 -6.56 7.03 10.56
CA ALA A 44 -6.31 7.19 9.13
C ALA A 44 -5.38 6.11 8.57
N VAL A 45 -4.30 5.78 9.31
CA VAL A 45 -3.39 4.68 8.96
C VAL A 45 -4.13 3.35 9.00
N ARG A 46 -4.91 3.08 10.06
CA ARG A 46 -5.71 1.86 10.16
C ARG A 46 -6.70 1.75 9.02
N ALA A 47 -7.45 2.80 8.70
CA ALA A 47 -8.39 2.80 7.58
C ALA A 47 -7.72 2.45 6.24
N LYS A 48 -6.47 2.88 6.04
CA LYS A 48 -5.72 2.61 4.80
C LYS A 48 -5.04 1.23 4.79
N VAL A 49 -4.76 0.64 5.95
CA VAL A 49 -3.93 -0.58 6.09
C VAL A 49 -4.73 -1.78 6.60
N SER A 50 -5.95 -1.59 7.14
CA SER A 50 -6.75 -2.65 7.71
C SER A 50 -7.27 -3.59 6.64
N LYS A 51 -6.75 -4.83 6.61
CA LYS A 51 -7.32 -5.92 5.84
C LYS A 51 -8.62 -6.38 6.52
N GLN A 52 -9.72 -6.33 5.79
CA GLN A 52 -10.99 -6.91 6.25
C GLN A 52 -11.03 -8.40 5.91
N ARG A 53 -11.36 -9.25 6.90
CA ARG A 53 -11.63 -10.67 6.64
C ARG A 53 -13.04 -10.78 6.06
N VAL A 54 -13.13 -11.28 4.84
CA VAL A 54 -14.38 -11.57 4.14
C VAL A 54 -14.48 -13.06 3.87
N ASN A 55 -15.70 -13.60 3.81
CA ASN A 55 -15.96 -14.94 3.33
C ASN A 55 -16.51 -14.83 1.90
N ILE A 56 -15.73 -15.29 0.92
CA ILE A 56 -16.09 -15.29 -0.50
C ILE A 56 -15.75 -16.66 -1.07
N MET A 57 -16.53 -17.11 -2.05
CA MET A 57 -16.17 -18.28 -2.86
C MET A 57 -15.39 -17.81 -4.08
N LEU A 58 -14.31 -18.53 -4.40
CA LEU A 58 -13.54 -18.36 -5.63
C LEU A 58 -13.46 -19.72 -6.31
N ASP A 59 -13.47 -19.73 -7.63
CA ASP A 59 -13.36 -20.98 -8.39
C ASP A 59 -12.01 -21.65 -8.11
N ALA A 60 -12.02 -22.98 -8.01
CA ALA A 60 -10.81 -23.75 -7.73
C ALA A 60 -9.64 -23.43 -8.69
N PRO A 61 -9.85 -23.30 -10.02
CA PRO A 61 -8.78 -22.93 -10.95
C PRO A 61 -8.15 -21.56 -10.66
N ILE A 62 -8.93 -20.60 -10.17
CA ILE A 62 -8.43 -19.26 -9.81
C ILE A 62 -7.51 -19.37 -8.60
N VAL A 63 -7.95 -20.09 -7.56
CA VAL A 63 -7.14 -20.29 -6.34
C VAL A 63 -5.84 -21.01 -6.67
N GLU A 64 -5.89 -22.06 -7.48
CA GLU A 64 -4.69 -22.81 -7.89
C GLU A 64 -3.74 -21.95 -8.73
N HIS A 65 -4.25 -21.13 -9.65
CA HIS A 65 -3.42 -20.19 -10.41
C HIS A 65 -2.61 -19.26 -9.49
N PHE A 66 -3.25 -18.65 -8.50
CA PHE A 66 -2.57 -17.76 -7.56
C PHE A 66 -1.67 -18.49 -6.57
N LYS A 67 -1.96 -19.75 -6.22
CA LYS A 67 -1.04 -20.60 -5.44
C LYS A 67 0.23 -20.92 -6.23
N HIS A 68 0.13 -21.20 -7.52
CA HIS A 68 1.29 -21.44 -8.37
C HIS A 68 2.15 -20.19 -8.56
N LEU A 69 1.51 -19.01 -8.67
CA LEU A 69 2.21 -17.73 -8.79
C LEU A 69 2.84 -17.28 -7.45
N ALA A 70 2.27 -17.74 -6.34
CA ALA A 70 2.75 -17.47 -4.99
C ALA A 70 4.01 -18.29 -4.71
N GLY A 71 5.18 -17.69 -4.94
CA GLY A 71 6.44 -18.13 -4.33
C GLY A 71 6.45 -17.82 -2.82
N GLU A 72 7.41 -17.01 -2.36
CA GLU A 72 7.47 -16.56 -0.96
C GLU A 72 6.34 -15.59 -0.58
N ARG A 73 5.73 -14.93 -1.58
CA ARG A 73 4.58 -14.04 -1.38
C ARG A 73 3.32 -14.89 -1.27
N GLY A 74 2.59 -14.80 -0.15
CA GLY A 74 1.33 -15.56 0.01
C GLY A 74 0.28 -15.22 -1.06
N TYR A 75 -0.40 -16.24 -1.59
CA TYR A 75 -1.38 -16.14 -2.68
C TYR A 75 -2.49 -15.11 -2.44
N GLN A 76 -2.92 -14.91 -1.19
CA GLN A 76 -3.92 -13.91 -0.83
C GLN A 76 -3.43 -12.47 -1.14
N THR A 77 -2.12 -12.22 -0.99
CA THR A 77 -1.53 -10.91 -1.32
C THR A 77 -1.63 -10.66 -2.82
N LEU A 78 -1.31 -11.67 -3.63
CA LEU A 78 -1.41 -11.57 -5.09
C LEU A 78 -2.85 -11.34 -5.56
N ILE A 79 -3.82 -12.06 -4.98
CA ILE A 79 -5.25 -11.83 -5.28
C ILE A 79 -5.63 -10.38 -4.96
N ASN A 80 -5.29 -9.89 -3.77
CA ASN A 80 -5.60 -8.52 -3.39
C ASN A 80 -4.91 -7.47 -4.28
N ASP A 81 -3.67 -7.71 -4.69
CA ASP A 81 -2.94 -6.81 -5.58
C ASP A 81 -3.56 -6.79 -6.99
N THR A 82 -4.01 -7.94 -7.49
CA THR A 82 -4.74 -8.01 -8.77
C THR A 82 -6.07 -7.26 -8.68
N LEU A 83 -6.86 -7.47 -7.63
CA LEU A 83 -8.13 -6.76 -7.43
C LEU A 83 -7.90 -5.24 -7.34
N ARG A 84 -6.85 -4.81 -6.63
CA ARG A 84 -6.47 -3.39 -6.55
C ARG A 84 -6.17 -2.79 -7.92
N ARG A 85 -5.38 -3.48 -8.74
CA ARG A 85 -5.04 -3.02 -10.09
C ARG A 85 -6.26 -2.86 -10.98
N VAL A 86 -7.22 -3.79 -10.90
CA VAL A 86 -8.47 -3.70 -11.67
C VAL A 86 -9.26 -2.46 -11.28
N ILE A 87 -9.45 -2.21 -9.98
CA ILE A 87 -10.13 -1.01 -9.47
C ILE A 87 -9.42 0.27 -9.95
N GLU A 88 -8.09 0.33 -9.82
CA GLU A 88 -7.30 1.48 -10.27
C GLU A 88 -7.42 1.70 -11.79
N SER A 89 -7.45 0.62 -12.59
CA SER A 89 -7.61 0.71 -14.05
C SER A 89 -9.01 1.13 -14.49
N GLU A 90 -10.06 0.66 -13.81
CA GLU A 90 -11.45 1.06 -14.12
C GLU A 90 -11.65 2.56 -13.90
N HIS A 91 -11.10 3.10 -12.81
CA HIS A 91 -11.11 4.54 -12.56
C HIS A 91 -10.35 5.32 -13.64
N LEU A 92 -9.16 4.85 -14.03
CA LEU A 92 -8.36 5.50 -15.07
C LEU A 92 -9.08 5.53 -16.43
N GLU A 93 -9.72 4.44 -16.83
CA GLU A 93 -10.48 4.40 -18.09
C GLU A 93 -11.70 5.32 -18.07
N ALA A 94 -12.40 5.39 -16.94
CA ALA A 94 -13.56 6.28 -16.78
C ALA A 94 -13.13 7.76 -16.84
N ASP A 95 -12.04 8.10 -16.17
CA ASP A 95 -11.47 9.45 -16.16
C ASP A 95 -10.99 9.83 -17.57
N LEU A 96 -10.24 8.94 -18.24
CA LEU A 96 -9.74 9.17 -19.59
C LEU A 96 -10.89 9.37 -20.59
N ARG A 97 -11.96 8.57 -20.49
CA ARG A 97 -13.15 8.72 -21.35
C ARG A 97 -13.82 10.08 -21.14
N THR A 98 -13.85 10.57 -19.90
CA THR A 98 -14.43 11.87 -19.57
C THR A 98 -13.61 12.99 -20.19
N VAL A 99 -12.29 12.98 -19.99
CA VAL A 99 -11.36 13.95 -20.58
C VAL A 99 -11.47 13.96 -22.11
N ILE A 100 -11.49 12.79 -22.76
CA ILE A 100 -11.64 12.70 -24.22
C ILE A 100 -12.96 13.33 -24.69
N ARG A 101 -14.08 13.12 -23.99
CA ARG A 101 -15.36 13.74 -24.37
C ARG A 101 -15.32 15.26 -24.22
N GLU A 102 -14.71 15.76 -23.15
CA GLU A 102 -14.56 17.20 -22.91
C GLU A 102 -13.72 17.86 -24.00
N GLU A 103 -12.59 17.25 -24.37
CA GLU A 103 -11.71 17.72 -25.44
C GLU A 103 -12.40 17.70 -26.82
N LEU A 104 -13.17 16.64 -27.11
CA LEU A 104 -13.95 16.57 -28.35
C LEU A 104 -15.06 17.63 -28.38
N ALA A 105 -15.74 17.88 -27.25
CA ALA A 105 -16.78 18.90 -27.16
C ALA A 105 -16.21 20.32 -27.28
N GLN A 106 -15.02 20.58 -26.73
CA GLN A 106 -14.35 21.88 -26.85
C GLN A 106 -13.78 22.14 -28.25
N ARG A 107 -13.36 21.08 -28.96
CA ARG A 107 -12.70 21.21 -30.27
C ARG A 107 -13.66 21.16 -31.45
N PHE A 108 -14.84 20.56 -31.29
CA PHE A 108 -15.82 20.36 -32.37
C PHE A 108 -17.22 20.93 -32.06
N GLY A 109 -17.39 21.61 -30.92
CA GLY A 109 -18.59 22.41 -30.57
C GLY A 109 -18.34 23.90 -30.81
#